data_AF-K1SS52-F1
#
_entry.id   AF-K1SS52-F1
#
_cell.length_a   1.000
_cell.length_b   1.000
_cell.length_c   1.000
_cell.angle_alpha   90.00
_cell.angle_beta   90.00
_cell.angle_gamma   90.00
#
_symmetry.space_group_name_H-M   'P 1'
#
loop_
_entity.id
_entity.type
_entity.pdbx_description
1 polymer ?
#
loop_
_entity_poly.entity_id
_entity_poly.type
_entity_poly.pdbx_seq_one_letter_code
_entity_poly.pdbx_strand_id
1 'polypeptide(L)'
;SEVQGAVQQAVNEALSDYLEEHPDEAKRICEKVVLAATARIAARKARESVQRKNFMTGGGLPGKLADCSMKDPKECEIFLVEGDSAGGSAKQGRDRFRQAILPLRGKILNVEKVQWHKVFEAESVMNIIQSIGVRFGVDGEDSKEANTDKLRYDKIIIMTDADVDGSHIDTLIMTLFYRFMPKVIEEGHLYIATPPL
;
A
#
# COMPACT_ATOMS: atom_id res chain seq x y z
N SER A 1 -1.50 15.43 37.80
CA SER A 1 -2.01 16.39 36.80
C SER A 1 -1.28 17.75 36.88
N GLU A 2 -0.76 18.17 38.04
CA GLU A 2 0.03 19.41 38.18
C GLU A 2 1.37 19.41 37.43
N VAL A 3 2.05 18.26 37.35
CA VAL A 3 3.36 18.12 36.68
C VAL A 3 3.26 18.42 35.18
N GLN A 4 2.15 18.07 34.53
CA GLN A 4 1.97 18.31 33.09
C GLN A 4 1.92 19.81 32.78
N GLY A 5 1.22 20.60 33.61
CA GLY A 5 1.12 22.05 33.42
C GLY A 5 2.48 22.74 33.59
N ALA A 6 3.23 22.38 34.63
CA ALA A 6 4.57 22.92 34.87
C ALA A 6 5.54 22.59 33.72
N VAL A 7 5.52 21.35 33.22
CA VAL A 7 6.36 20.93 32.09
C VAL A 7 5.96 21.65 30.79
N GLN A 8 4.66 21.76 30.49
CA GLN A 8 4.17 22.44 29.30
C GLN A 8 4.63 23.90 29.26
N GLN A 9 4.54 24.61 30.39
CA GLN A 9 4.94 26.01 30.49
C GLN A 9 6.44 26.16 30.27
N ALA A 10 7.27 25.38 30.99
CA ALA A 10 8.72 25.44 30.87
C ALA A 10 9.21 25.10 29.45
N VAL A 11 8.60 24.10 28.80
CA VAL A 11 8.95 23.71 27.43
C VAL A 11 8.52 24.76 26.42
N ASN A 12 7.33 25.36 26.56
CA ASN A 12 6.89 26.41 25.64
C ASN A 12 7.81 27.63 25.69
N GLU A 13 8.20 28.06 26.89
CA GLU A 13 9.07 29.22 27.08
C GLU A 13 10.44 28.97 26.47
N ALA A 14 11.11 27.88 26.86
CA ALA A 14 12.43 27.52 26.33
C ALA A 14 12.43 27.24 24.82
N LEU A 15 11.36 26.64 24.29
CA LEU A 15 11.24 26.37 22.85
C LEU A 15 11.02 27.66 22.06
N SER A 16 10.21 28.60 22.58
CA SER A 16 10.02 29.91 21.95
C SER A 16 11.35 30.66 21.89
N ASP A 17 12.06 30.76 23.01
CA ASP A 17 13.36 31.43 23.08
C ASP A 17 14.35 30.83 22.08
N TYR A 18 14.46 29.49 22.06
CA TYR A 18 15.35 28.79 21.12
C TYR A 18 15.02 29.07 19.65
N LEU A 19 13.73 29.06 19.28
CA LEU A 19 13.31 29.30 17.91
C LEU A 19 13.55 30.76 17.47
N GLU A 20 13.47 31.72 18.40
CA GLU A 20 13.78 33.12 18.14
C GLU A 20 15.29 33.38 18.03
N GLU A 21 16.09 32.75 18.90
CA GLU A 21 17.55 32.85 18.89
C GLU A 21 18.20 32.15 17.69
N HIS A 22 17.56 31.10 17.15
CA HIS A 22 18.08 30.28 16.05
C HIS A 22 17.15 30.28 14.81
N PRO A 23 17.04 31.41 14.08
CA PRO A 23 16.07 31.56 12.99
C PRO A 23 16.27 30.57 11.82
N ASP A 24 17.52 30.20 11.50
CA ASP A 24 17.81 29.24 10.42
C ASP A 24 17.36 27.82 10.78
N GLU A 25 17.55 27.40 12.04
CA GLU A 25 17.10 26.11 12.52
C GLU A 25 15.59 26.07 12.68
N ALA A 26 15.00 27.14 13.22
CA ALA A 26 13.56 27.32 13.33
C ALA A 26 12.89 27.20 11.96
N LYS A 27 13.45 27.85 10.93
CA LYS A 27 12.97 27.72 9.55
C LYS A 27 13.01 26.28 9.05
N ARG A 28 14.12 25.56 9.26
CA ARG A 28 14.26 24.14 8.86
C ARG A 28 13.26 23.24 9.57
N ILE A 29 13.01 23.47 10.86
CA ILE A 29 12.01 22.73 11.65
C ILE A 29 10.61 23.01 11.09
N CYS A 30 10.25 24.28 10.90
CA CYS A 30 8.96 24.69 10.35
C CYS A 30 8.73 24.11 8.95
N GLU A 31 9.73 24.16 8.05
CA GLU A 31 9.65 23.56 6.72
C GLU A 31 9.38 22.04 6.79
N LYS A 32 10.04 21.34 7.71
CA LYS A 32 9.82 19.90 7.92
C LYS A 32 8.42 19.61 8.46
N VAL A 33 7.92 20.43 9.39
CA VAL A 33 6.55 20.33 9.92
C VAL A 33 5.52 20.57 8.82
N VAL A 34 5.70 21.62 8.01
CA VAL A 34 4.83 21.92 6.86
C VAL A 34 4.85 20.77 5.87
N LEU A 35 6.02 20.26 5.49
CA LEU A 35 6.15 19.11 4.59
C LEU A 35 5.38 17.88 5.12
N ALA A 36 5.52 17.57 6.42
CA ALA A 36 4.81 16.47 7.05
C ALA A 36 3.29 16.71 7.09
N ALA A 37 2.84 17.92 7.40
CA ALA A 37 1.43 18.30 7.43
C ALA A 37 0.79 18.23 6.04
N THR A 38 1.46 18.76 5.02
CA THR A 38 1.02 18.68 3.62
C THR A 38 0.94 17.21 3.17
N ALA A 39 1.93 16.38 3.53
CA ALA A 39 1.90 14.95 3.24
C ALA A 39 0.74 14.22 3.94
N ARG A 40 0.38 14.57 5.19
CA ARG A 40 -0.79 14.03 5.89
C ARG A 40 -2.10 14.44 5.21
N ILE A 41 -2.24 15.71 4.84
CA ILE A 41 -3.45 16.20 4.17
C ILE A 41 -3.59 15.55 2.78
N ALA A 42 -2.49 15.41 2.04
CA ALA A 42 -2.47 14.71 0.75
C ALA A 42 -2.85 13.24 0.91
N ALA A 43 -2.27 12.54 1.89
CA ALA A 43 -2.64 11.16 2.23
C ALA A 43 -4.14 11.02 2.54
N ARG A 44 -4.70 11.92 3.36
CA ARG A 44 -6.12 11.91 3.70
C ARG A 44 -6.99 12.12 2.47
N LYS A 45 -6.67 13.12 1.63
CA LYS A 45 -7.39 13.37 0.37
C LYS A 45 -7.30 12.19 -0.59
N ALA A 46 -6.13 11.57 -0.73
CA ALA A 46 -5.93 10.39 -1.56
C ALA A 46 -6.81 9.23 -1.06
N ARG A 47 -6.75 8.91 0.25
CA ARG A 47 -7.60 7.90 0.90
C ARG A 47 -9.10 8.18 0.68
N GLU A 48 -9.55 9.40 0.94
CA GLU A 48 -10.96 9.81 0.76
C GLU A 48 -11.41 9.71 -0.71
N SER A 49 -10.54 10.07 -1.66
CA SER A 49 -10.87 10.02 -3.10
C SER A 49 -11.05 8.57 -3.57
N VAL A 50 -10.24 7.65 -3.04
CA VAL A 50 -10.35 6.21 -3.28
C VAL A 50 -11.62 5.65 -2.65
N GLN A 51 -11.92 6.02 -1.40
CA GLN A 51 -13.15 5.56 -0.73
C GLN A 51 -14.42 6.08 -1.41
N ARG A 52 -14.45 7.34 -1.87
CA ARG A 52 -15.61 7.93 -2.56
C ARG A 52 -15.89 7.31 -3.92
N LYS A 53 -14.86 6.97 -4.70
CA LYS A 53 -15.05 6.27 -6.00
C LYS A 53 -15.69 4.89 -5.82
N ASN A 54 -15.48 4.25 -4.67
CA ASN A 54 -16.01 2.90 -4.40
C ASN A 54 -17.49 2.85 -4.00
N PHE A 55 -18.12 3.97 -3.61
CA PHE A 55 -19.52 3.98 -3.17
C PHE A 55 -20.55 4.03 -4.32
N MET A 56 -20.19 4.55 -5.51
CA MET A 56 -21.15 4.71 -6.63
C MET A 56 -21.16 3.56 -7.64
N THR A 57 -20.16 2.68 -7.64
CA THR A 57 -20.09 1.52 -8.54
C THR A 57 -20.04 0.25 -7.71
N GLY A 58 -21.14 -0.51 -7.68
CA GLY A 58 -21.14 -1.83 -7.05
C GLY A 58 -19.99 -2.69 -7.60
N GLY A 59 -19.05 -3.07 -6.73
CA GLY A 59 -17.86 -3.84 -7.07
C GLY A 59 -16.63 -2.98 -7.43
N GLY A 60 -16.09 -2.22 -6.47
CA GLY A 60 -14.89 -1.38 -6.61
C GLY A 60 -13.55 -2.12 -6.78
N LEU A 61 -13.53 -3.15 -7.62
CA LEU A 61 -12.33 -3.89 -7.98
C LEU A 61 -11.71 -3.30 -9.26
N PRO A 62 -10.37 -3.33 -9.42
CA PRO A 62 -9.72 -2.82 -10.62
C PRO A 62 -10.27 -3.48 -11.89
N GLY A 63 -10.57 -2.71 -12.94
CA GLY A 63 -11.19 -3.23 -14.17
C GLY A 63 -10.35 -4.26 -14.94
N LYS A 64 -9.06 -4.39 -14.63
CA LYS A 64 -8.16 -5.41 -15.20
C LYS A 64 -8.11 -6.70 -14.39
N LEU A 65 -8.63 -6.70 -13.16
CA LEU A 65 -8.69 -7.90 -12.34
C LEU A 65 -9.65 -8.89 -12.99
N ALA A 66 -9.13 -10.05 -13.37
CA ALA A 66 -9.96 -11.19 -13.64
C ALA A 66 -10.18 -11.91 -12.31
N ASP A 67 -11.38 -11.80 -11.72
CA ASP A 67 -11.66 -12.41 -10.41
C ASP A 67 -11.98 -13.91 -10.51
N CYS A 68 -11.96 -14.61 -9.37
CA CYS A 68 -12.44 -15.99 -9.24
C CYS A 68 -13.90 -16.03 -8.75
N SER A 69 -14.59 -17.15 -8.96
CA SER A 69 -16.00 -17.28 -8.55
C SER A 69 -16.18 -17.72 -7.09
N MET A 70 -15.19 -18.40 -6.50
CA MET A 70 -15.20 -18.80 -5.09
C MET A 70 -15.22 -17.56 -4.18
N LYS A 71 -15.91 -17.69 -3.05
CA LYS A 71 -16.10 -16.58 -2.08
C LYS A 71 -15.40 -16.79 -0.75
N ASP A 72 -14.99 -18.02 -0.45
CA ASP A 72 -14.18 -18.30 0.75
C ASP A 72 -12.73 -17.88 0.48
N PRO A 73 -12.19 -16.85 1.16
CA PRO A 73 -10.83 -16.39 0.93
C PRO A 73 -9.77 -17.48 1.08
N LYS A 74 -10.01 -18.48 1.95
CA LYS A 74 -9.09 -19.59 2.23
C LYS A 74 -8.82 -20.50 1.02
N GLU A 75 -9.79 -20.55 0.11
CA GLU A 75 -9.70 -21.34 -1.12
C GLU A 75 -9.28 -20.49 -2.32
N CYS A 76 -9.16 -19.18 -2.14
CA CYS A 76 -8.93 -18.22 -3.20
C CYS A 76 -7.46 -17.81 -3.28
N GLU A 77 -6.95 -17.76 -4.49
CA GLU A 77 -5.57 -17.35 -4.80
C GLU A 77 -5.60 -16.20 -5.80
N ILE A 78 -4.66 -15.26 -5.70
CA ILE A 78 -4.46 -14.21 -6.70
C ILE A 78 -3.04 -14.24 -7.23
N PHE A 79 -2.91 -14.19 -8.55
CA PHE A 79 -1.64 -14.08 -9.25
C PHE A 79 -1.41 -12.63 -9.69
N LEU A 80 -0.31 -12.05 -9.23
CA LEU A 80 0.21 -10.76 -9.67
C LEU A 80 1.16 -11.02 -10.84
N VAL A 81 0.74 -10.64 -12.05
CA VAL A 81 1.42 -11.07 -13.28
C VAL A 81 2.06 -9.87 -13.98
N GLU A 82 3.28 -10.06 -14.50
CA GLU A 82 3.98 -9.06 -15.29
C GLU A 82 3.33 -8.85 -16.67
N GLY A 83 2.69 -7.68 -16.86
CA GLY A 83 2.12 -7.27 -18.14
C GLY A 83 0.83 -7.99 -18.55
N ASP A 84 0.19 -7.46 -19.59
CA ASP A 84 -1.08 -8.04 -20.09
C ASP A 84 -0.85 -9.31 -20.91
N SER A 85 0.35 -9.49 -21.47
CA SER A 85 0.67 -10.66 -22.29
C SER A 85 0.64 -11.92 -21.43
N ALA A 86 1.47 -11.98 -20.39
CA ALA A 86 1.44 -13.06 -19.41
C ALA A 86 0.10 -13.11 -18.66
N GLY A 87 -0.52 -11.95 -18.38
CA GLY A 87 -1.87 -11.88 -17.82
C GLY A 87 -2.93 -12.57 -18.67
N GLY A 88 -2.84 -12.46 -20.00
CA GLY A 88 -3.74 -13.13 -20.95
C GLY A 88 -3.58 -14.64 -20.92
N SER A 89 -2.34 -15.12 -20.95
CA SER A 89 -2.01 -16.55 -20.83
C SER A 89 -2.47 -17.13 -19.49
N ALA A 90 -2.15 -16.46 -18.38
CA ALA A 90 -2.56 -16.86 -17.04
C ALA A 90 -4.09 -16.88 -16.90
N LYS A 91 -4.80 -15.89 -17.46
CA LYS A 91 -6.27 -15.85 -17.44
C LYS A 91 -6.90 -17.04 -18.16
N GLN A 92 -6.29 -17.52 -19.25
CA GLN A 92 -6.78 -18.68 -20.01
C GLN A 92 -6.44 -20.01 -19.32
N GLY A 93 -5.27 -20.11 -18.69
CA GLY A 93 -4.78 -21.35 -18.06
C GLY A 93 -5.24 -21.61 -16.62
N ARG A 94 -5.81 -20.61 -15.94
CA ARG A 94 -6.18 -20.72 -14.52
C ARG A 94 -7.42 -21.57 -14.27
N ASP A 95 -7.54 -22.08 -13.05
CA ASP A 95 -8.84 -22.48 -12.50
C ASP A 95 -9.65 -21.23 -12.11
N ARG A 96 -10.61 -20.84 -12.96
CA ARG A 96 -11.49 -19.68 -12.71
C ARG A 96 -12.32 -19.80 -11.42
N PHE A 97 -12.44 -20.99 -10.85
CA PHE A 97 -13.17 -21.19 -9.60
C PHE A 97 -12.40 -20.57 -8.43
N ARG A 98 -11.09 -20.78 -8.33
CA ARG A 98 -10.24 -20.38 -7.20
C ARG A 98 -9.23 -19.27 -7.49
N GLN A 99 -8.82 -19.11 -8.75
CA GLN A 99 -7.66 -18.30 -9.11
C GLN A 99 -8.08 -16.99 -9.78
N ALA A 100 -7.68 -15.87 -9.17
CA ALA A 100 -7.77 -14.53 -9.72
C ALA A 100 -6.45 -14.12 -10.37
N ILE A 101 -6.50 -13.28 -11.41
CA ILE A 101 -5.33 -12.79 -12.14
C ILE A 101 -5.39 -11.27 -12.16
N LEU A 102 -4.32 -10.62 -11.69
CA LEU A 102 -4.13 -9.18 -11.77
C LEU A 102 -2.87 -8.87 -12.59
N PRO A 103 -3.01 -8.46 -13.87
CA PRO A 103 -1.88 -8.01 -14.66
C PRO A 103 -1.41 -6.62 -14.21
N LEU A 104 -0.10 -6.47 -14.03
CA LEU A 104 0.57 -5.24 -13.64
C LEU A 104 1.28 -4.65 -14.85
N ARG A 105 0.96 -3.40 -15.24
CA ARG A 105 1.62 -2.73 -16.35
C ARG A 105 2.75 -1.82 -15.84
N GLY A 106 3.91 -1.94 -16.50
CA GLY A 106 5.07 -1.10 -16.21
C GLY A 106 5.75 -1.48 -14.89
N LYS A 107 6.85 -0.77 -14.59
CA LYS A 107 7.60 -1.00 -13.35
C LYS A 107 6.80 -0.50 -12.15
N ILE A 108 6.71 -1.33 -11.11
CA ILE A 108 6.06 -0.96 -9.85
C ILE A 108 6.82 0.22 -9.23
N LEU A 109 6.08 1.16 -8.62
CA LEU A 109 6.70 2.30 -7.96
C LEU A 109 7.57 1.79 -6.80
N ASN A 110 8.85 2.19 -6.75
CA ASN A 110 9.70 1.89 -5.62
C ASN A 110 9.21 2.67 -4.39
N VAL A 111 8.52 1.97 -3.50
CA VAL A 111 7.87 2.59 -2.33
C VAL A 111 8.87 3.02 -1.24
N GLU A 112 10.10 2.51 -1.25
CA GLU A 112 11.12 2.87 -0.25
C GLU A 112 11.62 4.30 -0.44
N LYS A 113 11.65 4.79 -1.69
CA LYS A 113 12.20 6.10 -2.05
C LYS A 113 11.17 7.22 -2.13
N VAL A 114 9.89 6.92 -1.89
CA VAL A 114 8.79 7.87 -2.09
C VAL A 114 8.05 8.16 -0.79
N GLN A 115 7.45 9.34 -0.73
CA GLN A 115 6.65 9.74 0.42
C GLN A 115 5.38 8.88 0.51
N TRP A 116 4.98 8.57 1.74
CA TRP A 116 3.90 7.63 2.05
C TRP A 116 2.59 7.89 1.26
N HIS A 117 2.19 9.15 1.06
CA HIS A 117 0.97 9.47 0.31
C HIS A 117 1.07 9.16 -1.19
N LYS A 118 2.25 9.35 -1.80
CA LYS A 118 2.47 9.10 -3.23
C LYS A 118 2.33 7.64 -3.61
N VAL A 119 2.52 6.74 -2.64
CA VAL A 119 2.30 5.30 -2.82
C VAL A 119 0.84 5.02 -3.20
N PHE A 120 -0.11 5.72 -2.58
CA PHE A 120 -1.54 5.57 -2.86
C PHE A 120 -2.01 6.34 -4.10
N GLU A 121 -1.16 7.15 -4.70
CA GLU A 121 -1.43 7.80 -5.99
C GLU A 121 -1.02 6.89 -7.16
N ALA A 122 -0.13 5.93 -6.92
CA ALA A 122 0.31 4.98 -7.93
C ALA A 122 -0.78 3.94 -8.24
N GLU A 123 -1.25 3.93 -9.49
CA GLU A 123 -2.31 3.04 -9.95
C GLU A 123 -1.99 1.56 -9.72
N SER A 124 -0.76 1.12 -10.03
CA SER A 124 -0.35 -0.27 -9.86
C SER A 124 -0.39 -0.73 -8.40
N VAL A 125 0.08 0.11 -7.48
CA VAL A 125 0.03 -0.15 -6.04
C VAL A 125 -1.41 -0.17 -5.54
N MET A 126 -2.22 0.82 -5.95
CA MET A 126 -3.63 0.87 -5.56
C MET A 126 -4.42 -0.32 -6.07
N ASN A 127 -4.15 -0.78 -7.30
CA ASN A 127 -4.79 -1.95 -7.86
C ASN A 127 -4.48 -3.21 -7.04
N ILE A 128 -3.24 -3.37 -6.56
CA ILE A 128 -2.87 -4.48 -5.67
C ILE A 128 -3.67 -4.38 -4.37
N ILE A 129 -3.56 -3.25 -3.65
CA ILE A 129 -4.20 -3.03 -2.34
C ILE A 129 -5.72 -3.28 -2.41
N GLN A 130 -6.39 -2.73 -3.43
CA GLN A 130 -7.82 -2.89 -3.63
C GLN A 130 -8.19 -4.33 -3.98
N SER A 131 -7.42 -4.97 -4.85
CA SER A 131 -7.72 -6.35 -5.26
C SER A 131 -7.65 -7.30 -4.08
N ILE A 132 -6.63 -7.18 -3.23
CA ILE A 132 -6.46 -8.08 -2.06
C ILE A 132 -7.38 -7.73 -0.88
N GLY A 133 -8.05 -6.57 -0.90
CA GLY A 133 -9.00 -6.17 0.15
C GLY A 133 -8.37 -5.50 1.36
N VAL A 134 -7.10 -5.10 1.28
CA VAL A 134 -6.41 -4.38 2.37
C VAL A 134 -6.90 -2.94 2.45
N ARG A 135 -7.07 -2.44 3.67
CA ARG A 135 -7.49 -1.07 3.94
C ARG A 135 -6.51 -0.39 4.89
N PHE A 136 -6.32 0.91 4.70
CA PHE A 136 -5.47 1.74 5.56
C PHE A 136 -6.32 2.79 6.26
N GLY A 137 -6.05 3.08 7.53
CA GLY A 137 -6.78 4.08 8.32
C GLY A 137 -8.23 3.71 8.65
N VAL A 138 -8.48 2.41 8.86
CA VAL A 138 -9.71 1.93 9.49
C VAL A 138 -9.59 2.27 10.98
N ASP A 139 -10.65 2.78 11.61
CA ASP A 139 -10.72 3.17 13.05
C ASP A 139 -10.39 4.63 13.44
N GLY A 140 -10.48 5.57 12.50
CA GLY A 140 -10.54 7.01 12.83
C GLY A 140 -9.22 7.64 13.28
N GLU A 141 -8.15 6.85 13.39
CA GLU A 141 -6.80 7.33 13.64
C GLU A 141 -5.99 7.47 12.33
N ASP A 142 -4.97 8.33 12.38
CA ASP A 142 -3.88 8.47 11.41
C ASP A 142 -3.00 7.20 11.32
N SER A 143 -3.58 6.02 11.57
CA SER A 143 -2.95 4.73 11.48
C SER A 143 -2.44 4.52 10.05
N LYS A 144 -1.12 4.31 9.96
CA LYS A 144 -0.44 3.84 8.74
C LYS A 144 -0.52 2.32 8.62
N GLU A 145 -1.12 1.65 9.60
CA GLU A 145 -1.21 0.20 9.64
C GLU A 145 -2.23 -0.30 8.60
N ALA A 146 -1.88 -1.40 7.94
CA ALA A 146 -2.77 -2.12 7.07
C ALA A 146 -3.72 -3.00 7.90
N ASN A 147 -5.02 -2.82 7.71
CA ASN A 147 -6.01 -3.79 8.14
C ASN A 147 -6.09 -4.91 7.09
N THR A 148 -5.74 -6.13 7.50
CA THR A 148 -5.73 -7.36 6.70
C THR A 148 -6.90 -8.30 7.02
N ASP A 149 -7.79 -7.94 7.95
CA ASP A 149 -8.90 -8.81 8.41
C ASP A 149 -9.88 -9.19 7.29
N LYS A 150 -9.90 -8.40 6.21
CA LYS A 150 -10.77 -8.58 5.04
C LYS A 150 -9.99 -8.97 3.79
N LEU A 151 -8.86 -9.66 3.95
CA LEU A 151 -8.13 -10.24 2.83
C LEU A 151 -9.08 -11.10 1.98
N ARG A 152 -9.03 -10.89 0.67
CA ARG A 152 -9.91 -11.56 -0.30
C ARG A 152 -9.35 -12.89 -0.81
N TYR A 153 -8.04 -13.06 -0.68
CA TYR A 153 -7.29 -14.22 -1.17
C TYR A 153 -6.30 -14.63 -0.08
N ASP A 154 -6.30 -15.91 0.28
CA ASP A 154 -5.38 -16.48 1.27
C ASP A 154 -3.96 -16.62 0.70
N LYS A 155 -3.85 -16.80 -0.62
CA LYS A 155 -2.55 -16.79 -1.31
C LYS A 155 -2.45 -15.66 -2.30
N ILE A 156 -1.43 -14.84 -2.11
CA ILE A 156 -1.01 -13.78 -3.02
C ILE A 156 0.30 -14.25 -3.65
N ILE A 157 0.25 -14.57 -4.94
CA ILE A 157 1.34 -15.21 -5.66
C ILE A 157 1.92 -14.20 -6.65
N ILE A 158 3.20 -13.87 -6.50
CA ILE A 158 3.93 -13.06 -7.47
C ILE A 158 4.42 -13.98 -8.58
N MET A 159 4.07 -13.68 -9.84
CA MET A 159 4.43 -14.48 -11.00
C MET A 159 5.00 -13.58 -12.10
N THR A 160 6.33 -13.43 -12.11
CA THR A 160 7.09 -12.69 -13.11
C THR A 160 7.94 -13.62 -13.96
N ASP A 161 8.52 -13.07 -15.04
CA ASP A 161 9.42 -13.83 -15.90
C ASP A 161 10.76 -14.11 -15.19
N ALA A 162 11.41 -15.20 -15.58
CA ALA A 162 12.70 -15.63 -15.01
C ALA A 162 13.89 -14.86 -15.61
N ASP A 163 13.78 -13.53 -15.63
CA ASP A 163 14.83 -12.62 -16.12
C ASP A 163 15.16 -11.51 -15.11
N VAL A 164 16.04 -10.59 -15.52
CA VAL A 164 16.51 -9.49 -14.67
C VAL A 164 15.40 -8.47 -14.37
N ASP A 165 14.48 -8.25 -15.31
CA ASP A 165 13.37 -7.31 -15.13
C ASP A 165 12.28 -7.92 -14.22
N GLY A 166 11.97 -9.21 -14.38
CA GLY A 166 11.08 -9.94 -13.48
C GLY A 166 11.60 -9.97 -12.05
N SER A 167 12.89 -10.29 -11.85
CA SER A 167 13.55 -10.23 -10.53
C SER A 167 13.47 -8.83 -9.88
N HIS A 168 13.52 -7.78 -10.68
CA HIS A 168 13.38 -6.40 -10.21
C HIS A 168 11.92 -6.10 -9.80
N ILE A 169 10.94 -6.55 -10.58
CA ILE A 169 9.51 -6.39 -10.25
C ILE A 169 9.16 -7.16 -8.97
N ASP A 170 9.62 -8.39 -8.83
CA ASP A 170 9.49 -9.20 -7.61
C ASP A 170 9.99 -8.43 -6.39
N THR A 171 11.19 -7.88 -6.48
CA THR A 171 11.79 -7.09 -5.39
C THR A 171 10.93 -5.87 -5.03
N LEU A 172 10.39 -5.16 -6.02
CA LEU A 172 9.54 -3.98 -5.80
C LEU A 172 8.21 -4.33 -5.12
N ILE A 173 7.58 -5.44 -5.54
CA ILE A 173 6.34 -5.93 -4.95
C ILE A 173 6.59 -6.44 -3.52
N MET A 174 7.64 -7.22 -3.31
CA MET A 174 8.03 -7.65 -1.96
C MET A 174 8.30 -6.48 -1.04
N THR A 175 8.97 -5.43 -1.53
CA THR A 175 9.21 -4.19 -0.78
C THR A 175 7.89 -3.50 -0.41
N LEU A 176 6.91 -3.46 -1.31
CA LEU A 176 5.57 -2.95 -1.01
C LEU A 176 4.92 -3.72 0.15
N PHE A 177 4.88 -5.05 0.08
CA PHE A 177 4.31 -5.87 1.16
C PHE A 177 5.07 -5.70 2.47
N TYR A 178 6.41 -5.75 2.44
CA TYR A 178 7.23 -5.60 3.64
C TYR A 178 7.04 -4.24 4.34
N ARG A 179 6.90 -3.15 3.57
CA ARG A 179 6.83 -1.79 4.12
C ARG A 179 5.42 -1.34 4.49
N PHE A 180 4.40 -1.82 3.80
CA PHE A 180 3.03 -1.35 3.97
C PHE A 180 2.08 -2.40 4.55
N MET A 181 2.38 -3.70 4.38
CA MET A 181 1.49 -4.80 4.74
C MET A 181 2.27 -5.98 5.36
N PRO A 182 3.15 -5.76 6.36
CA PRO A 182 4.05 -6.79 6.87
C PRO A 182 3.32 -8.03 7.40
N LYS A 183 2.13 -7.86 7.99
CA LYS A 183 1.27 -8.95 8.47
C LYS A 183 0.95 -9.98 7.39
N VAL A 184 0.79 -9.57 6.13
CA VAL A 184 0.56 -10.48 5.00
C VAL A 184 1.73 -11.47 4.82
N ILE A 185 2.96 -11.02 5.10
CA ILE A 185 4.15 -11.87 5.05
C ILE A 185 4.24 -12.73 6.31
N GLU A 186 4.06 -12.12 7.48
CA GLU A 186 4.15 -12.80 8.79
C GLU A 186 3.13 -13.94 8.94
N GLU A 187 1.93 -13.76 8.39
CA GLU A 187 0.83 -14.73 8.39
C GLU A 187 0.97 -15.79 7.27
N GLY A 188 1.97 -15.65 6.39
CA GLY A 188 2.25 -16.64 5.35
C GLY A 188 1.34 -16.57 4.12
N HIS A 189 0.84 -15.38 3.77
CA HIS A 189 -0.04 -15.19 2.62
C HIS A 189 0.69 -14.82 1.32
N LEU A 190 1.96 -14.40 1.36
CA LEU A 190 2.73 -13.99 0.19
C LEU A 190 3.64 -15.11 -0.34
N TYR A 191 3.54 -15.39 -1.63
CA TYR A 191 4.26 -16.47 -2.33
C TYR A 191 4.92 -15.94 -3.61
N ILE A 192 5.97 -16.63 -4.06
CA ILE A 192 6.62 -16.38 -5.36
C ILE A 192 6.46 -17.66 -6.19
N ALA A 193 5.94 -17.52 -7.41
CA ALA A 193 5.86 -18.61 -8.35
C ALA A 193 7.26 -18.91 -8.90
N THR A 194 7.61 -20.19 -9.00
CA THR A 194 8.86 -20.67 -9.62
C THR A 194 8.52 -21.38 -10.93
N PRO A 195 8.38 -20.65 -12.06
CA PRO A 195 8.18 -21.28 -13.35
C PRO A 195 9.42 -22.08 -13.79
N PRO A 196 9.26 -23.09 -14.66
CA PRO A 196 10.39 -23.81 -15.24
C PRO A 196 11.26 -22.87 -16.10
N LEU A 197 12.57 -23.14 -16.12
CA LEU A 197 13.57 -22.47 -16.97
C LEU A 197 13.53 -22.99 -18.41
#